data_AF-A0A1M4ZRI2-F1
#
_entry.id   AF-A0A1M4ZRI2-F1
#
_cell.length_a   1.000
_cell.length_b   1.000
_cell.length_c   1.000
_cell.angle_alpha   90.00
_cell.angle_beta   90.00
_cell.angle_gamma   90.00
#
_symmetry.space_group_name_H-M   'P 1'
#
loop_
_entity.id
_entity.type
_entity.pdbx_description
1 polymer ?
#
loop_
_entity_poly.entity_id
_entity_poly.type
_entity_poly.pdbx_seq_one_letter_code
_entity_poly.pdbx_strand_id
1 'polypeptide(L)'
;MLRLLENPNLLEHEIFTDMLWAVFHLSDEIMARKNIEDMPKTDKDHLAIDIERAIRAVLVQWVSHMEHLKSDYPYLFSLAVRKNPFNSNAIISVK
;
A
#
# COMPACT_ATOMS: atom_id res chain seq x y z
N MET A 1 -7.74 9.98 -10.62
CA MET A 1 -7.41 8.75 -9.85
C MET A 1 -8.53 7.71 -9.90
N LEU A 2 -9.83 8.08 -9.92
CA LEU A 2 -10.98 7.14 -9.99
C LEU A 2 -11.01 6.16 -11.19
N ARG A 3 -10.39 6.49 -12.33
CA ARG A 3 -10.42 5.62 -13.54
C ARG A 3 -9.76 4.25 -13.36
N LEU A 4 -8.88 4.09 -12.35
CA LEU A 4 -8.28 2.79 -12.07
C LEU A 4 -9.33 1.84 -11.46
N LEU A 5 -10.17 2.33 -10.54
CA LEU A 5 -11.23 1.56 -9.87
C LEU A 5 -12.37 1.13 -10.80
N GLU A 6 -12.46 1.76 -11.98
CA GLU A 6 -13.43 1.42 -13.01
C GLU A 6 -13.05 0.14 -13.80
N ASN A 7 -11.85 -0.42 -13.57
CA ASN A 7 -11.43 -1.65 -14.24
C ASN A 7 -12.11 -2.87 -13.61
N PRO A 8 -12.95 -3.61 -14.35
CA PRO A 8 -13.69 -4.75 -13.82
C PRO A 8 -12.80 -5.88 -13.30
N ASN A 9 -11.59 -6.05 -13.84
CA ASN A 9 -10.61 -7.03 -13.35
C ASN A 9 -10.11 -6.71 -11.92
N LEU A 10 -10.33 -5.48 -11.42
CA LEU A 10 -9.98 -5.09 -10.04
C LEU A 10 -11.15 -5.30 -9.08
N LEU A 11 -12.40 -5.17 -9.57
CA LEU A 11 -13.61 -5.35 -8.77
C LEU A 11 -13.83 -6.81 -8.37
N GLU A 12 -13.24 -7.76 -9.08
CA GLU A 12 -13.22 -9.19 -8.70
C GLU A 12 -12.32 -9.49 -7.50
N HIS A 13 -11.46 -8.54 -7.10
CA HIS A 13 -10.52 -8.69 -5.99
C HIS A 13 -10.85 -7.72 -4.85
N GLU A 14 -11.74 -8.13 -3.94
CA GLU A 14 -12.18 -7.34 -2.78
C GLU A 14 -11.00 -6.72 -2.01
N ILE A 15 -9.98 -7.53 -1.69
CA ILE A 15 -8.85 -7.07 -0.87
C ILE A 15 -7.97 -6.03 -1.61
N PHE A 16 -7.85 -6.13 -2.94
CA PHE A 16 -7.08 -5.16 -3.73
C PHE A 16 -7.84 -3.83 -3.85
N THR A 17 -9.13 -3.91 -4.10
CA THR A 17 -10.01 -2.73 -4.15
C THR A 17 -10.06 -2.03 -2.78
N ASP A 18 -10.15 -2.75 -1.67
CA ASP A 18 -10.10 -2.20 -0.31
C ASP A 18 -8.78 -1.48 -0.02
N MET A 19 -7.65 -2.05 -0.47
CA MET A 19 -6.36 -1.39 -0.36
C MET A 19 -6.34 -0.06 -1.13
N LEU A 20 -6.81 -0.05 -2.38
CA LEU A 20 -6.87 1.19 -3.16
C LEU A 20 -7.75 2.24 -2.49
N TRP A 21 -8.91 1.86 -1.95
CA TRP A 21 -9.77 2.76 -1.18
C TRP A 21 -9.07 3.37 0.02
N ALA A 22 -8.39 2.56 0.83
CA ALA A 22 -7.68 3.04 2.01
C ALA A 22 -6.56 4.03 1.64
N VAL A 23 -5.80 3.74 0.58
CA VAL A 23 -4.70 4.61 0.11
C VAL A 23 -5.23 5.92 -0.49
N PHE A 24 -6.26 5.87 -1.33
CA PHE A 24 -6.82 7.08 -1.92
C PHE A 24 -7.51 7.96 -0.89
N HIS A 25 -8.25 7.38 0.06
CA HIS A 25 -8.84 8.13 1.16
C HIS A 25 -7.78 8.89 1.96
N LEU A 26 -6.70 8.21 2.36
CA LEU A 26 -5.60 8.84 3.08
C LEU A 26 -4.94 9.96 2.25
N SER A 27 -4.74 9.73 0.96
CA SER A 27 -4.17 10.74 0.05
C SER A 27 -5.07 11.98 -0.02
N ASP A 28 -6.38 11.80 -0.19
CA ASP A 28 -7.34 12.90 -0.27
C ASP A 28 -7.35 13.70 1.03
N GLU A 29 -7.32 13.02 2.18
CA GLU A 29 -7.30 13.66 3.48
C GLU A 29 -6.01 14.47 3.73
N ILE A 30 -4.85 13.93 3.36
CA ILE A 30 -3.57 14.65 3.43
C ILE A 30 -3.59 15.87 2.51
N MET A 31 -4.08 15.71 1.27
CA MET A 31 -4.13 16.79 0.28
C MET A 31 -5.11 17.91 0.66
N ALA A 32 -6.18 17.58 1.38
CA ALA A 32 -7.14 18.57 1.88
C ALA A 32 -6.60 19.43 3.04
N ARG A 33 -5.55 18.96 3.73
CA ARG A 33 -4.99 19.61 4.92
C ARG A 33 -3.84 20.56 4.52
N LYS A 34 -4.00 21.85 4.86
CA LYS A 34 -2.98 22.90 4.55
C LYS A 34 -1.75 22.86 5.47
N ASN A 35 -1.93 22.47 6.74
CA ASN A 35 -0.84 22.32 7.71
C ASN A 35 -1.17 21.13 8.64
N ILE A 36 -0.24 20.17 8.73
CA ILE A 36 -0.39 18.96 9.54
C ILE A 36 0.09 19.20 10.99
N GLU A 37 1.00 20.14 11.20
CA GLU A 37 1.62 20.40 12.50
C GLU A 37 0.62 21.03 13.49
N ASP A 38 -0.25 21.92 13.01
CA ASP A 38 -1.20 22.69 13.83
C ASP A 38 -2.61 22.07 13.91
N MET A 39 -2.75 20.78 13.57
CA MET A 39 -4.04 20.11 13.64
C MET A 39 -4.53 19.88 15.08
N PRO A 40 -5.85 19.97 15.33
CA PRO A 40 -6.46 19.51 16.57
C PRO A 40 -6.07 18.05 16.87
N LYS A 41 -5.98 17.70 18.15
CA LYS A 41 -5.60 16.35 18.59
C LYS A 41 -6.51 15.27 18.00
N THR A 42 -7.82 15.53 17.96
CA THR A 42 -8.83 14.64 17.36
C THR A 42 -8.51 14.32 15.91
N ASP A 43 -8.14 15.32 15.11
CA ASP A 43 -7.84 15.14 13.70
C ASP A 43 -6.52 14.39 13.49
N LYS A 44 -5.53 14.62 14.37
CA LYS A 44 -4.27 13.86 14.35
C LYS A 44 -4.52 12.38 14.66
N ASP A 45 -5.41 12.10 15.60
CA ASP A 45 -5.77 10.73 15.98
C ASP A 45 -6.54 10.02 14.86
N HIS A 46 -7.47 10.73 14.19
CA HIS A 46 -8.13 10.23 12.98
C HIS A 46 -7.12 9.90 11.86
N LEU A 47 -6.25 10.87 11.52
CA LEU A 47 -5.24 10.66 10.49
C LEU A 47 -4.31 9.48 10.81
N ALA A 48 -3.95 9.27 12.08
CA ALA A 48 -3.16 8.12 12.50
C ALA A 48 -3.87 6.79 12.23
N ILE A 49 -5.18 6.71 12.47
CA ILE A 49 -6.01 5.53 12.17
C ILE A 49 -6.07 5.30 10.65
N ASP A 50 -6.23 6.36 9.86
CA ASP A 50 -6.29 6.25 8.40
C ASP A 50 -4.95 5.83 7.79
N ILE A 51 -3.82 6.31 8.34
CA ILE A 51 -2.46 5.83 8.02
C ILE A 51 -2.33 4.35 8.35
N GLU A 52 -2.73 3.93 9.54
CA GLU A 52 -2.66 2.53 9.96
C GLU A 52 -3.48 1.63 9.03
N ARG A 53 -4.71 2.04 8.69
CA ARG A 53 -5.59 1.31 7.79
C ARG A 53 -4.96 1.14 6.40
N ALA A 54 -4.40 2.21 5.83
CA ALA A 54 -3.75 2.16 4.52
C ALA A 54 -2.51 1.25 4.54
N ILE A 55 -1.62 1.40 5.53
CA ILE A 55 -0.41 0.59 5.65
C ILE A 55 -0.75 -0.90 5.82
N ARG A 56 -1.74 -1.23 6.66
CA ARG A 56 -2.20 -2.61 6.84
C ARG A 56 -2.71 -3.21 5.54
N ALA A 57 -3.56 -2.50 4.80
CA ALA A 57 -4.11 -3.00 3.55
C ALA A 57 -3.02 -3.22 2.49
N VAL A 58 -2.05 -2.29 2.38
CA VAL A 58 -0.90 -2.42 1.48
C VAL A 58 -0.03 -3.62 1.87
N LEU A 59 0.22 -3.84 3.17
CA LEU A 59 1.00 -4.99 3.65
C LEU A 59 0.35 -6.32 3.29
N VAL A 60 -0.97 -6.45 3.50
CA VAL A 60 -1.71 -7.68 3.15
C VAL A 60 -1.62 -7.95 1.65
N GLN A 61 -1.84 -6.93 0.81
CA GLN A 61 -1.70 -7.06 -0.64
C GLN A 61 -0.29 -7.42 -1.07
N TRP A 62 0.72 -6.82 -0.43
CA TRP A 62 2.11 -7.11 -0.72
C TRP A 62 2.47 -8.56 -0.39
N VAL A 63 2.06 -9.08 0.77
CA VAL A 63 2.31 -10.49 1.14
C VAL A 63 1.63 -11.43 0.15
N SER A 64 0.35 -11.21 -0.17
CA SER A 64 -0.38 -12.02 -1.15
C SER A 64 0.30 -12.00 -2.52
N HIS A 65 0.77 -10.82 -2.97
CA HIS A 65 1.53 -10.70 -4.20
C HIS A 65 2.86 -11.48 -4.15
N MET A 66 3.57 -11.43 -3.03
CA MET A 66 4.82 -12.19 -2.84
C MET A 66 4.58 -13.71 -2.86
N GLU A 67 3.47 -14.19 -2.32
CA GLU A 67 3.07 -15.61 -2.39
C GLU A 67 2.78 -16.04 -3.84
N HIS A 68 2.02 -15.24 -4.58
CA HIS A 68 1.78 -15.47 -6.01
C HIS A 68 3.08 -15.49 -6.82
N LEU A 69 3.96 -14.50 -6.61
CA LEU A 69 5.28 -14.48 -7.27
C LEU A 69 6.10 -15.72 -6.92
N LYS A 70 6.08 -16.16 -5.66
CA LYS A 70 6.83 -17.34 -5.22
C LYS A 70 6.35 -18.62 -5.92
N SER A 71 5.05 -18.75 -6.12
CA SER A 71 4.42 -19.89 -6.80
C SER A 71 4.71 -19.87 -8.30
N ASP A 72 4.42 -18.75 -8.96
CA ASP A 72 4.24 -18.73 -10.40
C ASP A 72 5.42 -18.09 -11.14
N TYR A 73 6.21 -17.27 -10.44
CA TYR A 73 7.36 -16.53 -11.01
C TYR A 73 8.58 -16.47 -10.07
N PRO A 74 9.23 -17.60 -9.73
CA PRO A 74 10.29 -17.66 -8.71
C PRO A 74 11.46 -16.70 -8.92
N TYR A 75 11.80 -16.39 -10.18
CA TYR A 75 12.84 -15.40 -10.51
C TYR A 75 12.42 -13.97 -10.10
N LEU A 76 11.15 -13.60 -10.35
CA LEU A 76 10.60 -12.30 -9.93
C LEU A 76 10.47 -12.23 -8.41
N PHE A 77 10.04 -13.31 -7.76
CA PHE A 77 10.04 -13.39 -6.29
C PHE A 77 11.42 -13.12 -5.70
N SER A 78 12.45 -13.78 -6.22
CA SER A 78 13.85 -13.59 -5.79
C SER A 78 14.28 -12.12 -5.90
N LEU A 79 13.92 -11.45 -7.00
CA LEU A 79 14.18 -10.03 -7.19
C LEU A 79 13.38 -9.15 -6.23
N ALA A 80 12.11 -9.45 -6.02
CA ALA A 80 11.22 -8.69 -5.14
C ALA A 80 11.66 -8.77 -3.66
N VAL A 81 12.12 -9.94 -3.19
CA VAL A 81 12.70 -10.09 -1.84
C VAL A 81 13.95 -9.22 -1.68
N ARG A 82 14.81 -9.15 -2.70
CA ARG A 82 16.00 -8.27 -2.66
C ARG A 82 15.64 -6.79 -2.67
N LYS A 83 14.52 -6.42 -3.31
CA LYS A 83 13.99 -5.05 -3.36
C LYS A 83 12.95 -4.78 -2.26
N ASN A 84 12.89 -5.61 -1.23
CA ASN A 84 11.86 -5.52 -0.20
C ASN A 84 11.87 -4.11 0.44
N PRO A 85 10.78 -3.33 0.33
CA PRO A 85 10.71 -1.97 0.86
C PRO A 85 10.80 -1.90 2.38
N PHE A 86 10.60 -3.04 3.07
CA PHE A 86 10.72 -3.16 4.53
C PHE A 86 12.13 -3.54 5.00
N ASN A 87 13.07 -3.74 4.07
CA ASN A 87 14.48 -3.94 4.39
C ASN A 87 15.27 -2.67 4.01
N SER A 88 15.61 -1.84 5.00
CA SER A 88 16.40 -0.63 4.80
C SER A 88 17.81 -0.88 4.24
N ASN A 89 18.28 -2.13 4.25
CA ASN A 89 19.60 -2.56 3.75
C ASN A 89 19.50 -3.41 2.47
N ALA A 90 18.39 -3.33 1.74
CA ALA A 90 18.17 -4.04 0.48
C ALA A 90 19.25 -3.71 -0.58
N ILE A 91 20.02 -4.71 -1.05
CA ILE A 91 21.02 -4.57 -2.12
C ILE A 91 20.60 -5.44 -3.32
N ILE A 92 20.56 -4.84 -4.51
CA ILE A 92 19.99 -5.43 -5.73
C ILE A 92 20.97 -6.38 -6.44
N SER A 93 22.28 -6.18 -6.26
CA SER A 93 23.34 -6.90 -6.97
C SER A 93 23.71 -8.24 -6.33
N VAL A 94 23.99 -9.23 -7.18
CA VAL A 94 24.59 -10.52 -6.81
C VAL A 94 26.11 -10.36 -6.86
N LYS A 95 26.84 -10.87 -5.87
CA LYS A 95 28.30 -11.01 -5.94
C LYS A 95 28.69 -12.23 -6.74
#